data_AF-A0A379MSI9-F1
#
_entry.id   AF-A0A379MSI9-F1
#
_cell.length_a   1.000
_cell.length_b   1.000
_cell.length_c   1.000
_cell.angle_alpha   90.00
_cell.angle_beta   90.00
_cell.angle_gamma   90.00
#
_symmetry.space_group_name_H-M   'P 1'
#
loop_
_entity.id
_entity.type
_entity.pdbx_description
1 polymer ?
#
loop_
_entity_poly.entity_id
_entity_poly.type
_entity_poly.pdbx_seq_one_letter_code
_entity_poly.pdbx_strand_id
1 'polypeptide(L)' 'MRKGHQTRNQAGNIVLADPRIHRYYVALNDEENEKFLAMFRRTQARNAADFIRARIFG' A
#
# COMPACT_ATOMS: atom_id res chain seq x y z
N MET A 1 6.03 8.39 -22.72
CA MET A 1 5.48 8.36 -21.34
C MET A 1 3.96 8.57 -21.42
N ARG A 2 3.14 7.56 -21.11
CA ARG A 2 1.67 7.68 -21.17
C ARG A 2 1.20 8.50 -19.96
N LYS A 3 0.57 9.66 -20.20
CA LYS A 3 -0.09 10.48 -19.18
C LYS A 3 -1.27 9.69 -18.63
N GLY A 4 -1.17 9.18 -17.40
CA GLY A 4 -2.29 8.55 -16.71
C GLY A 4 -3.41 9.55 -16.51
N HIS A 5 -4.66 9.12 -16.74
CA HIS A 5 -5.85 9.94 -16.52
C HIS A 5 -5.90 10.38 -15.05
N GLN A 6 -5.80 11.69 -14.82
CA GLN A 6 -5.99 12.29 -13.50
C GLN A 6 -7.50 12.31 -13.19
N THR A 7 -7.95 11.42 -12.33
CA THR A 7 -9.32 11.47 -11.79
C THR A 7 -9.39 12.63 -10.80
N ARG A 8 -10.40 13.51 -10.90
CA ARG A 8 -10.64 14.58 -9.92
C ARG A 8 -11.80 14.19 -9.02
N ASN A 9 -11.73 14.50 -7.72
CA ASN A 9 -12.87 14.32 -6.83
C ASN A 9 -13.89 15.44 -7.03
N GLN A 10 -15.05 15.33 -6.37
CA GLN A 10 -16.13 16.32 -6.45
C GLN A 10 -15.71 17.72 -5.98
N ALA A 11 -14.65 17.82 -5.16
CA ALA A 11 -14.06 19.07 -4.69
C ALA A 11 -12.99 19.65 -5.65
N GLY A 12 -12.73 19.02 -6.80
CA GLY A 12 -11.78 19.48 -7.80
C GLY A 12 -10.31 19.09 -7.54
N ASN A 13 -10.02 18.40 -6.44
CA ASN A 13 -8.67 17.92 -6.14
C ASN A 13 -8.31 16.75 -7.07
N ILE A 14 -7.08 16.74 -7.57
CA ILE A 14 -6.53 15.60 -8.30
C ILE A 14 -6.46 14.42 -7.32
N VAL A 15 -7.31 13.42 -7.55
CA VAL A 15 -7.25 12.15 -6.85
C VAL A 15 -6.09 11.38 -7.46
N LEU A 16 -5.04 11.21 -6.67
CA LEU A 16 -3.97 10.30 -7.01
C LEU A 16 -4.55 8.89 -6.86
N ALA A 17 -5.07 8.36 -7.97
CA ALA A 17 -5.76 7.08 -8.03
C ALA A 17 -4.87 5.88 -7.65
N ASP A 18 -3.55 6.07 -7.61
CA ASP A 18 -2.60 5.03 -7.23
C ASP A 18 -1.90 5.39 -5.91
N PRO A 19 -2.18 4.67 -4.80
CA PRO A 19 -1.49 4.89 -3.54
C PRO A 19 0.02 4.62 -3.64
N ARG A 20 0.51 3.91 -4.67
CA ARG A 20 1.95 3.68 -4.92
C ARG A 20 2.75 4.96 -5.20
N ILE A 21 2.07 6.08 -5.49
CA ILE A 21 2.72 7.36 -5.76
C ILE A 21 3.28 7.97 -4.45
N HIS A 22 2.78 7.54 -3.29
CA HIS A 22 3.23 8.01 -1.98
C HIS A 22 4.06 6.98 -1.23
N ARG A 23 5.02 7.47 -0.44
CA ARG A 23 5.82 6.65 0.47
C ARG A 23 5.18 6.69 1.85
N TYR A 24 4.62 5.56 2.28
CA TYR A 24 4.05 5.40 3.61
C TYR A 24 5.09 4.82 4.57
N TYR A 25 5.10 5.32 5.80
CA TYR A 25 5.87 4.76 6.89
C TYR A 25 4.91 4.19 7.93
N VAL A 26 5.15 2.94 8.34
CA VAL A 26 4.36 2.23 9.35
C VAL A 26 5.34 1.76 10.40
N ALA A 27 5.13 2.19 11.64
CA ALA A 27 5.85 1.67 12.79
C ALA A 27 4.97 0.59 13.43
N LEU A 28 5.55 -0.58 13.64
CA LEU A 28 4.93 -1.68 14.36
C LEU A 28 5.72 -1.91 15.64
N ASN A 29 5.03 -2.29 16.72
CA ASN A 29 5.73 -2.84 17.88
C ASN A 29 6.19 -4.28 17.60
N ASP A 30 7.00 -4.85 18.49
CA ASP A 30 7.63 -6.17 18.27
C ASP A 30 6.58 -7.28 18.05
N GLU A 31 5.50 -7.29 18.83
CA GLU A 31 4.43 -8.29 18.74
C GLU A 31 3.64 -8.16 17.42
N GLU A 32 3.32 -6.93 17.02
CA GLU A 32 2.66 -6.63 15.75
C GLU A 32 3.54 -7.02 14.57
N ASN A 33 4.85 -6.76 14.66
CA ASN A 33 5.82 -7.11 13.64
C ASN A 33 5.95 -8.64 13.49
N GLU A 34 5.98 -9.40 14.57
CA GLU A 34 5.99 -10.87 14.50
C GLU A 34 4.72 -11.42 13.82
N LYS A 35 3.55 -10.92 14.20
CA LYS A 35 2.27 -11.28 13.56
C LYS A 35 2.30 -10.91 12.07
N PHE A 36 2.83 -9.73 11.73
CA PHE A 36 2.97 -9.27 10.36
C PHE A 36 3.86 -10.19 9.52
N LEU A 37 5.03 -10.56 10.04
CA LEU A 37 5.97 -11.47 9.39
C LEU A 37 5.39 -12.88 9.25
N ALA A 38 4.67 -13.36 10.25
CA ALA A 38 3.99 -14.66 10.19
C ALA A 38 2.93 -14.70 9.09
N MET A 39 2.13 -13.63 8.94
CA MET A 39 1.18 -13.49 7.83
C MET A 39 1.88 -13.41 6.48
N PHE A 40 2.96 -12.62 6.38
CA PHE A 40 3.73 -12.50 5.14
C PHE A 40 4.28 -13.86 4.68
N ARG A 41 4.85 -14.66 5.58
CA ARG A 41 5.37 -16.01 5.27
C ARG A 41 4.30 -16.97 4.76
N ARG A 42 3.06 -16.81 5.22
CA ARG A 42 1.91 -17.63 4.76
C ARG A 42 1.41 -17.20 3.39
N THR A 43 1.54 -15.92 3.06
CA THR A 43 1.17 -15.44 1.73
C THR A 43 2.26 -15.74 0.71
N GLN A 44 1.89 -16.24 -0.47
CA GLN A 44 2.82 -16.37 -1.61
C GLN A 44 3.13 -15.01 -2.28
N ALA A 45 3.11 -13.92 -1.50
CA ALA A 45 3.40 -12.60 -2.01
C ALA A 45 4.87 -12.55 -2.45
N ARG A 46 5.11 -12.14 -3.70
CA ARG A 46 6.47 -12.11 -4.29
C ARG A 46 7.40 -11.11 -3.58
N ASN A 47 6.85 -10.10 -2.92
CA ASN A 47 7.61 -9.12 -2.15
C ASN A 47 6.77 -8.57 -0.98
N ALA A 48 7.45 -8.00 0.01
CA ALA A 48 6.81 -7.43 1.20
C ALA A 48 5.94 -6.20 0.88
N ALA A 49 6.30 -5.39 -0.12
CA ALA A 49 5.56 -4.18 -0.47
C ALA A 49 4.16 -4.49 -1.01
N ASP A 50 4.01 -5.54 -1.83
CA ASP A 50 2.73 -6.00 -2.36
C ASP A 50 1.86 -6.59 -1.25
N PHE A 51 2.46 -7.29 -0.28
CA PHE A 51 1.76 -7.75 0.90
C PHE A 51 1.28 -6.59 1.78
N ILE A 52 2.16 -5.63 2.09
CA ILE A 52 1.82 -4.40 2.83
C ILE A 52 0.69 -3.67 2.11
N ARG A 53 0.80 -3.49 0.79
CA ARG A 53 -0.20 -2.81 -0.02
C ARG A 53 -1.56 -3.50 0.10
N ALA A 54 -1.60 -4.82 -0.12
CA ALA A 54 -2.83 -5.59 -0.05
C ALA A 54 -3.42 -5.63 1.38
N ARG A 55 -2.59 -5.50 2.42
CA ARG A 55 -3.08 -5.57 3.81
C ARG A 55 -3.57 -4.23 4.35
N ILE A 56 -2.92 -3.13 3.96
CA ILE A 56 -3.22 -1.77 4.46
C ILE A 56 -4.16 -1.03 3.52
N PHE A 57 -4.01 -1.23 2.20
CA PHE A 57 -4.75 -0.51 1.16
C PHE A 57 -5.57 -1.44 0.24
N GLY A 58 -5.61 -2.75 0.53
CA GLY A 58 -6.35 -3.73 -0.27
C GLY A 58 -7.86 -3.59 -0.13
#